data_AF-H5UZG2-F1
#
_entry.id   AF-H5UZG2-F1
#
_cell.length_a   1.000
_cell.length_b   1.000
_cell.length_c   1.000
_cell.angle_alpha   90.00
_cell.angle_beta   90.00
_cell.angle_gamma   90.00
#
_symmetry.space_group_name_H-M   'P 1'
#
loop_
_entity.id
_entity.type
_entity.pdbx_description
1 polymer ?
#
loop_
_entity_poly.entity_id
_entity_poly.type
_entity_poly.pdbx_seq_one_letter_code
_entity_poly.pdbx_strand_id
1 'polypeptide(L)'
;MPPVNALCKITSPELVLDHGTLSLKDAEGSTKSASLAVDCTSSTKVVLRFTSDEPYIYLAPSGKAQVTINDQPLGSIFNLPKGASTLTVKDVLSGVTVGGQYVGTSVLVMNPY
;
A
#
# COMPACT_ATOMS: atom_id res chain seq x y z
N MET A 1 -9.04 7.48 -25.36
CA MET A 1 -8.58 8.77 -24.81
C MET A 1 -9.08 8.85 -23.38
N PRO A 2 -8.22 8.85 -22.34
CA PRO A 2 -8.72 9.01 -20.98
C PRO A 2 -9.40 10.39 -20.86
N PRO A 3 -10.54 10.50 -20.17
CA PRO A 3 -11.26 11.77 -20.10
C PRO A 3 -10.37 12.81 -19.42
N VAL A 4 -10.09 13.89 -20.14
CA VAL A 4 -9.14 14.97 -19.80
C VAL A 4 -9.40 15.68 -18.46
N ASN A 5 -10.51 15.39 -17.78
CA ASN A 5 -10.98 16.12 -16.60
C ASN A 5 -11.15 15.27 -15.33
N ALA A 6 -11.00 13.94 -15.39
CA ALA A 6 -11.09 13.05 -14.23
C ALA A 6 -9.69 12.65 -13.79
N LEU A 7 -9.04 13.53 -13.01
CA LEU A 7 -7.69 13.34 -12.51
C LEU A 7 -7.77 13.06 -11.02
N CYS A 8 -7.34 11.87 -10.61
CA CYS A 8 -6.96 11.61 -9.23
C CYS A 8 -5.44 11.70 -9.12
N LYS A 9 -4.94 12.34 -8.06
CA LYS A 9 -3.51 12.39 -7.74
C LYS A 9 -3.27 11.90 -6.32
N ILE A 10 -2.21 11.13 -6.11
CA ILE A 10 -1.70 10.86 -4.78
C ILE A 10 -1.05 12.16 -4.26
N THR A 11 -1.44 12.59 -3.06
CA THR A 11 -0.92 13.81 -2.42
C THR A 11 0.00 13.51 -1.23
N SER A 12 0.10 12.23 -0.85
CA SER A 12 1.06 11.76 0.16
C SER A 12 2.42 11.49 -0.52
N PRO A 13 3.52 12.12 -0.05
CA PRO A 13 4.82 12.01 -0.71
C PRO A 13 5.50 10.66 -0.47
N GLU A 14 5.28 10.05 0.70
CA GLU A 14 5.88 8.79 1.11
C GLU A 14 4.93 8.06 2.06
N LEU A 15 4.98 6.72 2.02
CA LEU A 15 4.30 5.83 2.97
C LEU A 15 5.33 4.96 3.65
N VAL A 16 5.48 5.12 4.96
CA VAL A 16 6.39 4.32 5.79
C VAL A 16 5.56 3.44 6.72
N LEU A 17 5.76 2.12 6.63
CA LEU A 17 5.14 1.11 7.48
C LEU A 17 6.22 0.56 8.42
N ASP A 18 6.45 1.25 9.53
CA ASP A 18 7.48 0.90 10.50
C ASP A 18 6.94 -0.03 11.58
N HIS A 19 7.42 -1.28 11.56
CA HIS A 19 7.10 -2.30 12.56
C HIS A 19 7.86 -2.13 13.88
N GLY A 20 8.89 -1.27 13.90
CA GLY A 20 9.76 -1.07 15.05
C GLY A 20 10.56 -2.33 15.42
N THR A 21 10.93 -2.43 16.68
CA THR A 21 11.61 -3.61 17.22
C THR A 21 10.58 -4.66 17.64
N LEU A 22 10.61 -5.82 16.98
CA LEU A 22 9.76 -6.96 17.31
C LEU A 22 10.61 -8.12 17.85
N SER A 23 10.03 -8.91 18.74
CA SER A 23 10.58 -10.23 19.03
C SER A 23 10.29 -11.18 17.86
N LEU A 24 11.08 -12.24 17.69
CA LEU A 24 10.83 -13.22 16.63
C LEU A 24 9.45 -13.88 16.72
N LYS A 25 8.89 -13.99 17.92
CA LYS A 25 7.56 -14.56 18.14
C LYS A 25 6.43 -13.62 17.71
N ASP A 26 6.71 -12.31 17.69
CA ASP A 26 5.74 -11.26 17.35
C ASP A 26 5.90 -10.76 15.92
N ALA A 27 6.94 -11.22 15.21
CA ALA A 27 7.24 -10.80 13.85
C ALA A 27 6.22 -11.36 12.84
N GLU A 28 5.91 -12.65 12.93
CA GLU A 28 4.93 -13.29 12.04
C GLU A 28 3.53 -12.75 12.31
N GLY A 29 2.84 -12.26 11.28
CA GLY A 29 1.51 -11.68 11.42
C GLY A 29 1.48 -10.27 12.02
N SER A 30 2.63 -9.66 12.31
CA SER A 30 2.70 -8.26 12.72
C SER A 30 2.09 -7.36 11.65
N THR A 31 1.38 -6.31 12.06
CA THR A 31 0.69 -5.40 11.14
C THR A 31 1.02 -3.95 11.42
N LYS A 32 1.14 -3.16 10.35
CA LYS A 32 1.19 -1.70 10.42
C LYS A 32 0.30 -1.08 9.36
N SER A 33 -0.07 0.17 9.60
CA SER A 33 -0.91 0.94 8.70
C SER A 33 -0.39 2.35 8.52
N ALA A 34 -0.60 2.89 7.33
CA ALA A 34 -0.30 4.26 6.96
C ALA A 34 -1.46 4.83 6.12
N SER A 35 -1.60 6.16 6.14
CA SER A 35 -2.67 6.86 5.43
C SER A 35 -2.19 7.38 4.08
N LEU A 36 -2.76 6.86 2.99
CA LEU A 36 -2.57 7.35 1.63
C LEU A 36 -3.61 8.45 1.33
N ALA A 37 -3.14 9.68 1.19
CA ALA A 37 -3.96 10.80 0.76
C ALA A 37 -4.06 10.86 -0.77
N VAL A 38 -5.29 11.00 -1.28
CA VAL A 38 -5.61 11.13 -2.71
C VAL A 38 -6.57 12.29 -2.90
N ASP A 39 -6.42 13.05 -3.99
CA ASP A 39 -7.32 14.14 -4.36
C ASP A 39 -7.81 13.94 -5.79
N CYS A 40 -9.13 13.97 -5.98
CA CYS A 40 -9.77 13.76 -7.28
C CYS A 40 -10.59 14.98 -7.73
N THR A 41 -10.46 15.37 -9.00
CA THR A 41 -11.24 16.50 -9.57
C THR A 41 -12.72 16.15 -9.81
N SER A 42 -13.04 14.87 -9.93
CA SER A 42 -14.38 14.31 -10.08
C SER A 42 -14.45 12.92 -9.44
N SER A 43 -15.67 12.42 -9.20
CA SER A 43 -15.86 11.01 -8.78
C SER A 43 -15.23 10.06 -9.81
N THR A 44 -14.30 9.21 -9.37
CA THR A 44 -13.45 8.41 -10.26
C THR A 44 -13.19 7.03 -9.66
N LYS A 45 -13.24 5.99 -10.50
CA LYS A 45 -12.81 4.65 -10.12
C LYS A 45 -11.32 4.50 -10.38
N VAL A 46 -10.59 4.02 -9.38
CA VAL A 46 -9.15 3.80 -9.46
C VAL A 46 -8.80 2.39 -9.01
N VAL A 47 -7.68 1.89 -9.52
CA VAL A 47 -7.02 0.68 -9.05
C VAL A 47 -5.64 1.06 -8.57
N LEU A 48 -5.28 0.56 -7.38
CA LEU A 48 -3.95 0.71 -6.81
C LEU A 48 -3.25 -0.65 -6.78
N ARG A 49 -2.02 -0.70 -7.28
CA ARG A 49 -1.20 -1.91 -7.37
C ARG A 49 0.29 -1.57 -7.30
N PHE A 50 1.12 -2.56 -6.99
CA PHE A 50 2.56 -2.40 -7.16
C PHE A 50 2.97 -2.55 -8.61
N THR A 51 4.09 -1.92 -8.98
CA THR A 51 4.69 -2.08 -10.32
C THR A 51 5.16 -3.51 -10.61
N SER A 52 5.38 -4.33 -9.58
CA SER A 52 5.67 -5.76 -9.73
C SER A 52 4.43 -6.61 -10.02
N ASP A 53 3.22 -6.04 -9.92
CA ASP A 53 1.93 -6.74 -9.92
C ASP A 53 1.78 -7.82 -8.81
N GLU A 54 2.73 -7.91 -7.87
CA GLU A 54 2.62 -8.77 -6.70
C GLU A 54 1.91 -8.05 -5.54
N PRO A 55 1.18 -8.75 -4.66
CA PRO A 55 0.46 -8.13 -3.55
C PRO A 55 1.34 -7.91 -2.30
N TYR A 56 2.67 -8.02 -2.43
CA TYR A 56 3.59 -7.95 -1.30
C TYR A 56 4.90 -7.23 -1.65
N ILE A 57 5.59 -6.77 -0.62
CA ILE A 57 6.93 -6.21 -0.67
C ILE A 57 7.90 -7.26 -0.14
N TYR A 58 8.94 -7.58 -0.90
CA TYR A 58 10.02 -8.43 -0.41
C TYR A 58 10.86 -7.69 0.63
N LEU A 59 11.16 -8.38 1.72
CA LEU A 59 12.05 -7.88 2.76
C LEU A 59 13.40 -8.57 2.64
N ALA A 60 14.48 -7.81 2.81
CA ALA A 60 15.82 -8.33 3.00
C ALA A 60 16.11 -8.39 4.51
N PRO A 61 16.69 -9.48 5.06
CA PRO A 61 17.27 -10.61 4.34
C PRO A 61 16.28 -11.69 3.88
N SER A 62 15.05 -11.74 4.43
CA SER A 62 14.03 -12.73 4.06
C SER A 62 12.62 -12.23 4.35
N GLY A 63 11.62 -13.00 3.95
CA GLY A 63 10.22 -12.70 4.27
C GLY A 63 9.63 -11.61 3.37
N LYS A 64 8.41 -11.23 3.70
CA LYS A 64 7.60 -10.31 2.89
C LYS A 64 6.59 -9.57 3.76
N ALA A 65 6.19 -8.39 3.30
CA ALA A 65 5.08 -7.62 3.83
C ALA A 65 3.93 -7.66 2.81
N GLN A 66 2.85 -8.39 3.11
CA GLN A 66 1.66 -8.42 2.24
C GLN A 66 0.81 -7.18 2.46
N VAL A 67 0.50 -6.44 1.39
CA VAL A 67 -0.15 -5.13 1.48
C VAL A 67 -1.61 -5.19 1.04
N THR A 68 -2.44 -4.45 1.76
CA THR A 68 -3.87 -4.24 1.49
C THR A 68 -4.20 -2.76 1.57
N ILE A 69 -5.30 -2.35 0.91
CA ILE A 69 -5.80 -0.98 0.93
C ILE A 69 -7.26 -1.03 1.38
N ASN A 70 -7.60 -0.36 2.48
CA ASN A 70 -8.90 -0.46 3.16
C ASN A 70 -9.35 -1.91 3.35
N ASP A 71 -8.41 -2.76 3.80
CA ASP A 71 -8.60 -4.21 3.99
C ASP A 71 -8.95 -5.00 2.72
N GLN A 72 -8.85 -4.38 1.54
CA GLN A 72 -9.02 -5.04 0.25
C GLN A 72 -7.66 -5.39 -0.38
N PRO A 73 -7.58 -6.47 -1.16
CA PRO A 73 -6.37 -6.81 -1.91
C PRO A 73 -5.94 -5.68 -2.85
N LEU A 74 -4.63 -5.54 -3.07
CA LEU A 74 -4.12 -4.73 -4.19
C LEU A 74 -4.75 -5.21 -5.51
N GLY A 75 -4.99 -4.26 -6.42
CA GLY A 75 -5.75 -4.52 -7.65
C GLY A 75 -7.27 -4.35 -7.51
N SER A 76 -7.80 -4.14 -6.29
CA SER A 76 -9.22 -3.85 -6.09
C SER A 76 -9.62 -2.47 -6.65
N ILE A 77 -10.90 -2.32 -7.01
CA ILE A 77 -11.44 -1.08 -7.57
C ILE A 77 -11.98 -0.22 -6.42
N PHE A 78 -11.45 0.99 -6.28
CA PHE A 78 -11.90 1.98 -5.31
C PHE A 78 -12.67 3.09 -6.02
N ASN A 79 -13.85 3.44 -5.50
CA ASN A 79 -14.61 4.58 -5.98
C ASN A 79 -14.29 5.80 -5.11
N LEU A 80 -13.52 6.74 -5.64
CA LEU A 80 -13.12 7.94 -4.93
C LEU A 80 -14.05 9.11 -5.28
N PRO A 81 -14.64 9.79 -4.29
CA PRO A 81 -15.44 10.99 -4.54
C PRO A 81 -14.57 12.14 -5.04
N LYS A 82 -15.22 13.19 -5.54
CA LYS A 82 -14.56 14.48 -5.81
C LYS A 82 -13.99 15.06 -4.51
N GLY A 83 -12.75 15.56 -4.56
CA GLY A 83 -12.02 16.15 -3.46
C GLY A 83 -11.06 15.17 -2.79
N ALA A 84 -10.67 15.49 -1.55
CA ALA A 84 -9.75 14.69 -0.77
C ALA A 84 -10.39 13.38 -0.28
N SER A 85 -9.64 12.30 -0.38
CA SER A 85 -9.93 10.97 0.14
C SER A 85 -8.72 10.44 0.88
N THR A 86 -8.95 9.63 1.91
CA THR A 86 -7.90 8.92 2.63
C THR A 86 -8.14 7.43 2.49
N LEU A 87 -7.12 6.70 2.05
CA LEU A 87 -7.12 5.24 1.99
C LEU A 87 -6.12 4.72 3.03
N THR A 88 -6.50 3.69 3.78
CA THR A 88 -5.64 3.04 4.76
C THR A 88 -4.85 1.95 4.05
N VAL A 89 -3.54 2.14 3.94
CA VAL A 89 -2.62 1.09 3.48
C VAL A 89 -2.19 0.31 4.71
N LYS A 90 -2.35 -1.01 4.68
CA LYS A 90 -1.98 -1.90 5.78
C LYS A 90 -1.11 -3.02 5.25
N ASP A 91 -0.06 -3.37 5.98
CA ASP A 91 0.73 -4.56 5.70
C ASP A 91 0.65 -5.62 6.81
N VAL A 92 1.05 -6.83 6.44
CA VAL A 92 1.19 -7.98 7.33
C VAL A 92 2.52 -8.67 7.03
N LEU A 93 3.38 -8.80 8.04
CA LEU A 93 4.66 -9.48 7.90
C LEU A 93 4.47 -11.01 7.86
N SER A 94 5.26 -11.66 7.02
CA SER A 94 5.39 -13.12 7.00
C SER A 94 6.79 -13.58 6.58
N GLY A 95 7.24 -14.72 7.09
CA GLY A 95 8.52 -15.32 6.71
C GLY A 95 9.75 -14.64 7.34
N VAL A 96 9.55 -13.92 8.45
CA VAL A 96 10.61 -13.34 9.27
C VAL A 96 10.97 -14.34 10.36
N THR A 97 12.00 -15.16 10.13
CA THR A 97 12.31 -16.34 10.97
C THR A 97 13.63 -16.21 11.73
N VAL A 98 14.46 -15.23 11.40
CA VAL A 98 15.77 -15.01 12.02
C VAL A 98 15.90 -13.57 12.52
N GLY A 99 16.71 -13.36 13.55
CA GLY A 99 16.94 -12.03 14.09
C GLY A 99 17.76 -11.18 13.11
N GLY A 100 17.39 -9.92 12.96
CA GLY A 100 18.10 -8.98 12.08
C GLY A 100 17.28 -7.73 11.77
N GLN A 101 17.87 -6.85 10.98
CA GLN A 101 17.16 -5.70 10.41
C GLN A 101 16.48 -6.13 9.11
N TYR A 102 15.19 -5.81 8.97
CA TYR A 102 14.40 -6.12 7.80
C TYR A 102 13.95 -4.84 7.09
N VAL A 103 14.21 -4.73 5.79
CA VAL A 103 13.82 -3.58 4.96
C VAL A 103 13.35 -4.06 3.59
N GLY A 104 12.32 -3.41 3.06
CA GLY A 104 11.85 -3.59 1.70
C GLY A 104 11.23 -2.31 1.16
N THR A 105 11.14 -2.20 -0.16
CA THR A 105 10.55 -1.03 -0.82
C THR A 105 9.81 -1.48 -2.07
N SER A 106 8.69 -0.84 -2.36
CA SER A 106 7.94 -1.02 -3.60
C SER A 106 7.33 0.30 -4.05
N VAL A 107 6.89 0.36 -5.30
CA VAL A 107 6.25 1.54 -5.89
C VAL A 107 4.78 1.25 -6.09
N LEU A 108 3.93 1.99 -5.38
CA LEU A 108 2.48 1.94 -5.55
C LEU A 108 2.06 2.86 -6.70
N VAL A 109 1.40 2.30 -7.70
CA VAL A 109 0.83 3.06 -8.83
C VAL A 109 -0.68 3.08 -8.74
N MET A 110 -1.27 4.23 -9.10
CA MET A 110 -2.70 4.43 -9.20
C MET A 110 -3.08 4.61 -10.67
N ASN A 111 -3.96 3.73 -11.14
CA ASN A 111 -4.49 3.78 -12.51
C ASN A 111 -5.98 4.10 -12.46
N PRO A 112 -6.51 4.93 -13.38
CA PRO A 112 -7.95 4.99 -13.61
C PRO A 112 -8.44 3.61 -14.12
N TYR A 113 -9.65 3.23 -13.70
CA TYR A 113 -10.32 1.98 -14.12
C TYR A 113 -11.33 2.23 -15.24
#